data_AF-A0A2T7DLI2-F1
#
_entry.id   AF-A0A2T7DLI2-F1
#
_cell.length_a   1.000
_cell.length_b   1.000
_cell.length_c   1.000
_cell.angle_alpha   90.00
_cell.angle_beta   90.00
_cell.angle_gamma   90.00
#
_symmetry.space_group_name_H-M   'P 1'
#
loop_
_entity.id
_entity.type
_entity.pdbx_description
1 polymer ?
#
loop_
_entity_poly.entity_id
_entity_poly.type
_entity_poly.pdbx_seq_one_letter_code
_entity_poly.pdbx_strand_id
1 'polypeptide(L)'
;MSKRTLLTYFSSSSSKTNDNTPKTPRVEFRCSDIISDPGMRKPIDEYPSKIRDQVKRAYILSGPTQQALGFTYPRKWQSGEWRSFSAALDAAFCFYFYLFFELGKPENFGSNVFPKVGYKQYKKALEKFDKHAASQSHCNSRLKCDDFMNQRTSVARKIEKYTKEEERRYKIRLTSSIDVARFLIMQGDA
;
A
#
# COMPACT_ATOMS: atom_id res chain seq x y z
N MET A 1 -8.85 -19.01 -17.73
CA MET A 1 -7.50 -18.57 -17.30
C MET A 1 -7.09 -17.38 -18.16
N SER A 2 -6.83 -16.21 -17.57
CA SER A 2 -6.46 -15.00 -18.33
C SER A 2 -5.06 -14.54 -17.92
N LYS A 3 -4.13 -14.50 -18.88
CA LYS A 3 -2.74 -14.08 -18.65
C LYS A 3 -2.67 -12.55 -18.77
N ARG A 4 -2.42 -11.86 -17.66
CA ARG A 4 -2.20 -10.40 -17.67
C ARG A 4 -0.75 -10.11 -18.07
N THR A 5 -0.57 -9.55 -19.26
CA THR A 5 0.71 -9.08 -19.79
C THR A 5 1.29 -7.99 -18.89
N LEU A 6 2.52 -8.18 -18.40
CA LEU A 6 3.28 -7.12 -17.75
C LEU A 6 3.94 -6.26 -18.82
N LEU A 7 3.46 -5.02 -19.03
CA LEU A 7 4.22 -4.03 -19.79
C LEU A 7 5.39 -3.53 -18.93
N THR A 8 6.59 -3.85 -19.37
CA THR A 8 7.84 -3.27 -18.91
C THR A 8 7.97 -1.82 -19.42
N TYR A 9 7.90 -0.84 -18.53
CA TYR A 9 8.29 0.54 -18.83
C TYR A 9 9.02 1.16 -17.64
N PHE A 10 10.34 0.93 -17.60
CA PHE A 10 11.29 1.68 -16.78
C PHE A 10 12.45 2.11 -17.70
N SER A 11 12.23 3.20 -18.44
CA SER A 11 13.31 3.89 -19.16
C SER A 11 13.78 5.05 -18.30
N SER A 12 14.93 4.86 -17.65
CA SER A 12 15.58 5.90 -16.85
C SER A 12 16.11 7.01 -17.76
N SER A 13 15.45 8.16 -17.80
CA SER A 13 16.03 9.37 -18.37
C SER A 13 16.74 10.17 -17.27
N SER A 14 18.06 10.32 -17.41
CA SER A 14 18.90 10.96 -16.40
C SER A 14 19.06 12.46 -16.72
N SER A 15 18.38 13.31 -15.96
CA SER A 15 18.53 14.76 -16.02
C SER A 15 19.21 15.27 -14.75
N LYS A 16 20.50 15.61 -14.84
CA LYS A 16 21.23 16.26 -13.75
C LYS A 16 20.82 17.74 -13.69
N THR A 17 20.22 18.17 -12.59
CA THR A 17 20.19 19.58 -12.18
C THR A 17 20.80 19.72 -10.79
N ASN A 18 21.80 20.59 -10.68
CA ASN A 18 22.44 20.91 -9.40
C ASN A 18 21.54 21.88 -8.64
N ASP A 19 21.09 21.50 -7.45
CA ASP A 19 20.47 22.41 -6.49
C ASP A 19 21.10 22.19 -5.10
N ASN A 20 21.82 23.22 -4.63
CA ASN A 20 22.59 23.21 -3.40
C ASN A 20 21.72 23.74 -2.25
N THR A 21 20.73 22.95 -1.86
CA THR A 21 20.03 23.13 -0.58
C THR A 21 20.67 22.26 0.51
N PRO A 22 20.64 22.64 1.80
CA PRO A 22 21.15 21.81 2.88
C PRO A 22 20.29 20.55 3.01
N LYS A 23 20.76 19.46 2.41
CA LYS A 23 20.10 18.15 2.46
C LYS A 23 20.23 17.60 3.87
N THR A 24 19.25 17.92 4.73
CA THR A 24 18.91 17.05 5.85
C THR A 24 18.82 15.62 5.29
N PRO A 25 19.54 14.64 5.86
CA PRO A 25 19.60 13.31 5.27
C PRO A 25 18.19 12.76 5.19
N ARG A 26 17.67 12.63 3.97
CA ARG A 26 16.44 11.86 3.74
C ARG A 26 16.75 10.47 4.26
N VAL A 27 15.96 10.00 5.21
CA VAL A 27 15.99 8.61 5.64
C VAL A 27 15.45 7.80 4.48
N GLU A 28 16.34 7.41 3.57
CA GLU A 28 16.03 6.64 2.37
C GLU A 28 15.79 5.19 2.78
N PHE A 29 14.52 4.80 2.80
CA PHE A 29 14.13 3.41 2.97
C PHE A 29 14.54 2.61 1.72
N ARG A 30 15.39 1.60 1.87
CA ARG A 30 15.75 0.68 0.79
C ARG A 30 14.86 -0.56 0.84
N CYS A 31 14.37 -0.98 -0.31
CA CYS A 31 13.55 -2.19 -0.44
C CYS A 31 14.29 -3.46 0.04
N SER A 32 15.62 -3.44 -0.02
CA SER A 32 16.51 -4.51 0.49
C SER A 32 16.49 -4.69 2.01
N ASP A 33 16.02 -3.70 2.77
CA ASP A 33 16.01 -3.73 4.25
C ASP A 33 14.73 -4.41 4.79
N ILE A 34 13.90 -4.99 3.91
CA ILE A 34 12.62 -5.62 4.24
C ILE A 34 12.84 -7.03 4.78
N ILE A 35 12.31 -7.27 5.98
CA ILE A 35 12.36 -8.58 6.61
C ILE A 35 11.15 -9.40 6.17
N SER A 36 11.37 -10.39 5.31
CA SER A 36 10.31 -11.25 4.80
C SER A 36 9.59 -12.04 5.90
N ASP A 37 10.29 -12.62 6.88
CA ASP A 37 9.65 -13.38 7.96
C ASP A 37 8.86 -12.43 8.91
N PRO A 38 7.54 -12.60 9.07
CA PRO A 38 6.69 -11.68 9.84
C PRO A 38 7.01 -11.68 11.34
N GLY A 39 7.53 -12.77 11.89
CA GLY A 39 7.92 -12.87 13.30
C GLY A 39 9.24 -12.16 13.62
N MET A 40 10.02 -11.84 12.58
CA MET A 40 11.28 -11.09 12.69
C MET A 40 11.11 -9.59 12.36
N ARG A 41 9.90 -9.15 12.02
CA ARG A 41 9.61 -7.74 11.70
C ARG A 41 9.44 -6.90 12.96
N LYS A 42 10.02 -5.70 12.95
CA LYS A 42 9.68 -4.67 13.93
C LYS A 42 8.24 -4.18 13.69
N PRO A 43 7.47 -3.86 14.74
CA PRO A 43 6.20 -3.15 14.63
C PRO A 43 6.30 -1.87 13.80
N ILE A 44 5.27 -1.58 12.99
CA ILE A 44 5.27 -0.40 12.10
C ILE A 44 5.44 0.93 12.87
N ASP A 45 4.99 0.99 14.12
CA ASP A 45 5.14 2.18 14.96
C ASP A 45 6.56 2.45 15.45
N GLU A 46 7.46 1.47 15.43
CA GLU A 46 8.88 1.67 15.78
C GLU A 46 9.67 2.36 14.66
N TYR A 47 9.15 2.35 13.43
CA TYR A 47 9.79 3.07 12.32
C TYR A 47 9.52 4.60 12.44
N PRO A 48 10.49 5.45 12.06
CA PRO A 48 10.27 6.89 11.95
C PRO A 48 9.05 7.24 11.10
N SER A 49 8.21 8.15 11.57
CA SER A 49 6.92 8.50 10.94
C SER A 49 7.02 8.78 9.43
N LYS A 50 8.09 9.47 9.00
CA LYS A 50 8.38 9.82 7.60
C LYS A 50 8.56 8.62 6.67
N ILE A 51 8.92 7.43 7.18
CA ILE A 51 9.15 6.23 6.36
C ILE A 51 8.08 5.13 6.55
N ARG A 52 7.19 5.24 7.55
CA ARG A 52 6.16 4.20 7.83
C ARG A 52 5.34 3.83 6.60
N ASP A 53 4.94 4.81 5.80
CA ASP A 53 4.17 4.56 4.57
C ASP A 53 4.99 3.90 3.47
N GLN A 54 6.30 4.19 3.37
CA GLN A 54 7.19 3.52 2.42
C GLN A 54 7.38 2.04 2.82
N VAL A 55 7.61 1.80 4.11
CA VAL A 55 7.68 0.46 4.72
C VAL A 55 6.38 -0.33 4.45
N LYS A 56 5.21 0.27 4.72
CA LYS A 56 3.90 -0.36 4.45
C LYS A 56 3.73 -0.73 2.98
N ARG A 57 3.99 0.20 2.04
CA ARG A 57 3.89 -0.08 0.59
C ARG A 57 4.77 -1.25 0.19
N ALA A 58 6.01 -1.27 0.68
CA ALA A 58 6.96 -2.28 0.25
C ALA A 58 6.60 -3.67 0.81
N TYR A 59 6.12 -3.76 2.05
CA TYR A 59 5.51 -5.00 2.54
C TYR A 59 4.29 -5.42 1.71
N ILE A 60 3.40 -4.51 1.29
CA ILE A 60 2.24 -4.87 0.45
C ILE A 60 2.68 -5.36 -0.95
N LEU A 61 3.76 -4.79 -1.51
CA LEU A 61 4.36 -5.27 -2.76
C LEU A 61 5.02 -6.65 -2.62
N SER A 62 5.65 -6.95 -1.49
CA SER A 62 6.15 -8.30 -1.17
C SER A 62 5.04 -9.31 -0.85
N GLY A 63 3.91 -8.83 -0.35
CA GLY A 63 2.75 -9.64 0.03
C GLY A 63 2.90 -10.36 1.39
N PRO A 64 1.92 -11.21 1.74
CA PRO A 64 1.97 -12.05 2.93
C PRO A 64 2.96 -13.20 2.76
N THR A 65 3.72 -13.48 3.82
CA THR A 65 4.72 -14.55 3.82
C THR A 65 4.04 -15.90 4.03
N GLN A 66 3.69 -16.58 2.94
CA GLN A 66 2.94 -17.85 3.00
C GLN A 66 3.82 -19.11 2.98
N GLN A 67 5.08 -19.00 2.57
CA GLN A 67 5.97 -20.15 2.37
C GLN A 67 7.28 -19.97 3.13
N ALA A 68 7.47 -20.80 4.16
CA ALA A 68 8.77 -21.05 4.73
C ALA A 68 9.46 -22.15 3.91
N LEU A 69 10.70 -21.93 3.48
CA LEU A 69 11.54 -22.96 2.85
C LEU A 69 11.62 -24.18 3.79
N GLY A 70 11.09 -25.33 3.32
CA GLY A 70 11.10 -26.60 4.06
C GLY A 70 9.77 -27.03 4.69
N PHE A 71 8.73 -26.18 4.76
CA PHE A 71 7.45 -26.54 5.39
C PHE A 71 6.28 -26.65 4.41
N THR A 72 5.82 -27.88 4.16
CA THR A 72 4.64 -28.17 3.32
C THR A 72 3.35 -27.99 4.12
N TYR A 73 2.78 -26.79 4.09
CA TYR A 73 1.49 -26.51 4.73
C TYR A 73 0.30 -27.15 4.00
N PRO A 74 -0.80 -27.49 4.72
CA PRO A 74 -2.04 -27.89 4.08
C PRO A 74 -2.54 -26.84 3.09
N ARG A 75 -3.04 -27.27 1.92
CA ARG A 75 -3.55 -26.39 0.85
C ARG A 75 -4.58 -25.35 1.34
N LYS A 76 -5.37 -25.68 2.36
CA LYS A 76 -6.35 -24.80 3.05
C LYS A 76 -5.73 -23.58 3.75
N TRP A 77 -4.43 -23.62 4.06
CA TRP A 77 -3.70 -22.50 4.65
C TRP A 77 -3.19 -21.54 3.57
N GLN A 78 -2.65 -22.11 2.48
CA GLN A 78 -2.07 -21.38 1.35
C GLN A 78 -3.10 -20.53 0.57
N SER A 79 -4.39 -20.88 0.63
CA SER A 79 -5.47 -20.06 0.06
C SER A 79 -5.79 -18.78 0.83
N GLY A 80 -5.16 -18.53 1.99
CA GLY A 80 -5.38 -17.32 2.77
C GLY A 80 -4.50 -16.14 2.33
N GLU A 81 -5.00 -15.30 1.41
CA GLU A 81 -4.32 -14.12 0.82
C GLU A 81 -3.81 -13.04 1.81
N TRP A 82 -4.05 -13.22 3.11
CA TRP A 82 -3.73 -12.27 4.18
C TRP A 82 -3.08 -12.95 5.40
N ARG A 83 -2.89 -14.26 5.36
CA ARG A 83 -2.26 -15.04 6.43
C ARG A 83 -0.76 -15.06 6.17
N SER A 84 0.02 -14.53 7.11
CA SER A 84 1.49 -14.62 7.08
C SER A 84 1.95 -15.65 8.11
N PHE A 85 3.08 -16.30 7.87
CA PHE A 85 3.65 -17.29 8.77
C PHE A 85 5.14 -17.03 9.00
N SER A 86 5.57 -17.18 10.26
CA SER A 86 6.97 -17.09 10.69
C SER A 86 7.54 -18.48 10.91
N ALA A 87 8.61 -18.82 10.18
CA ALA A 87 9.36 -20.05 10.42
C ALA A 87 10.15 -19.94 11.73
N ALA A 88 10.68 -18.76 12.03
CA ALA A 88 11.47 -18.51 13.22
C ALA A 88 10.67 -18.69 14.53
N LEU A 89 9.35 -18.43 14.53
CA LEU A 89 8.50 -18.48 15.72
C LEU A 89 7.47 -19.62 15.74
N ASP A 90 7.40 -20.45 14.68
CA ASP A 90 6.30 -21.40 14.39
C ASP A 90 4.90 -20.78 14.65
N ALA A 91 4.69 -19.59 14.10
CA ALA A 91 3.55 -18.75 14.45
C ALA A 91 2.92 -18.06 13.24
N ALA A 92 1.59 -17.98 13.28
CA ALA A 92 0.77 -17.37 12.25
C ALA A 92 0.36 -15.93 12.61
N PHE A 93 0.38 -15.03 11.64
CA PHE A 93 0.13 -13.60 11.76
C PHE A 93 -0.95 -13.14 10.77
N CYS A 94 -1.66 -12.07 11.08
CA CYS A 94 -2.55 -11.41 10.11
C CYS A 94 -1.80 -10.23 9.47
N PHE A 95 -1.63 -10.29 8.15
CA PHE A 95 -0.88 -9.29 7.38
C PHE A 95 -1.49 -7.89 7.48
N TYR A 96 -2.81 -7.76 7.33
CA TYR A 96 -3.49 -6.46 7.43
C TYR A 96 -3.43 -5.87 8.83
N PHE A 97 -3.49 -6.70 9.88
CA PHE A 97 -3.24 -6.21 11.24
C PHE A 97 -1.82 -5.71 11.39
N TYR A 98 -0.79 -6.49 11.02
CA TYR A 98 0.61 -6.05 11.12
C TYR A 98 0.84 -4.65 10.50
N LEU A 99 0.16 -4.33 9.38
CA LEU A 99 0.30 -3.05 8.68
C LEU A 99 -0.57 -1.90 9.22
N PHE A 100 -1.78 -2.19 9.71
CA PHE A 100 -2.81 -1.17 10.05
C PHE A 100 -3.36 -1.28 11.47
N PHE A 101 -2.67 -2.00 12.36
CA PHE A 101 -2.93 -2.00 13.79
C PHE A 101 -2.70 -0.60 14.36
N GLU A 102 -3.60 -0.17 15.24
CA GLU A 102 -3.53 1.12 15.93
C GLU A 102 -3.42 0.86 17.42
N LEU A 103 -2.26 1.20 17.99
CA LEU A 103 -2.06 1.18 19.43
C LEU A 103 -2.99 2.23 20.09
N GLY A 104 -3.75 1.84 21.10
CA GLY A 104 -4.63 2.74 21.87
C GLY A 104 -6.14 2.57 21.67
N LYS A 105 -6.60 1.63 20.83
CA LYS A 105 -8.02 1.21 20.85
C LYS A 105 -8.28 0.24 22.01
N PRO A 106 -9.48 0.28 22.64
CA PRO A 106 -9.81 -0.58 23.78
C PRO A 106 -9.58 -2.06 23.43
N GLU A 107 -9.03 -2.80 24.38
CA GLU A 107 -8.40 -4.10 24.15
C GLU A 107 -9.43 -5.22 23.92
N ASN A 108 -10.00 -5.25 22.72
CA ASN A 108 -10.84 -6.36 22.30
C ASN A 108 -9.99 -7.61 22.04
N PHE A 109 -10.46 -8.73 22.59
CA PHE A 109 -9.80 -10.02 22.73
C PHE A 109 -8.80 -10.40 21.62
N GLY A 110 -7.52 -10.58 21.97
CA GLY A 110 -6.48 -11.05 21.05
C GLY A 110 -5.82 -9.97 20.17
N SER A 111 -6.14 -8.69 20.41
CA SER A 111 -5.64 -7.51 19.68
C SER A 111 -4.14 -7.57 19.33
N ASN A 112 -3.26 -7.84 20.32
CA ASN A 112 -1.81 -7.90 20.14
C ASN A 112 -1.26 -9.24 19.58
N VAL A 113 -2.07 -10.31 19.56
CA VAL A 113 -1.60 -11.64 19.14
C VAL A 113 -1.36 -11.69 17.62
N PHE A 114 -2.28 -11.17 16.82
CA PHE A 114 -2.17 -11.21 15.35
C PHE A 114 -1.08 -10.29 14.73
N PRO A 115 -0.77 -9.10 15.28
CA PRO A 115 0.29 -8.23 14.74
C PRO A 115 1.67 -8.39 15.40
N LYS A 116 1.79 -8.88 16.64
CA LYS A 116 3.08 -8.90 17.39
C LYS A 116 3.55 -10.28 17.83
N VAL A 117 2.69 -11.08 18.49
CA VAL A 117 3.12 -12.35 19.13
C VAL A 117 3.07 -13.54 18.16
N GLY A 118 2.11 -13.50 17.24
CA GLY A 118 1.73 -14.63 16.40
C GLY A 118 0.89 -15.66 17.15
N TYR A 119 0.01 -16.35 16.43
CA TYR A 119 -0.75 -17.48 16.93
C TYR A 119 0.04 -18.77 16.72
N LYS A 120 0.54 -19.36 17.81
CA LYS A 120 1.22 -20.66 17.81
C LYS A 120 0.19 -21.80 17.72
N GLN A 121 0.60 -22.98 17.20
CA GLN A 121 -0.28 -24.13 16.89
C GLN A 121 -1.17 -23.94 15.64
N TYR A 122 -0.57 -24.07 14.45
CA TYR A 122 -1.26 -23.93 13.14
C TYR A 122 -2.54 -24.80 13.00
N LYS A 123 -2.59 -26.00 13.61
CA LYS A 123 -3.76 -26.91 13.57
C LYS A 123 -5.02 -26.28 14.17
N LYS A 124 -4.91 -25.56 15.29
CA LYS A 124 -6.01 -24.80 15.92
C LYS A 124 -6.10 -23.37 15.39
N ALA A 125 -5.06 -22.88 14.72
CA ALA A 125 -5.04 -21.56 14.12
C ALA A 125 -6.15 -21.41 13.08
N LEU A 126 -6.38 -22.39 12.20
CA LEU A 126 -7.34 -22.27 11.10
C LEU A 126 -8.72 -21.75 11.56
N GLU A 127 -9.37 -22.41 12.52
CA GLU A 127 -10.67 -21.98 13.06
C GLU A 127 -10.63 -20.59 13.73
N LYS A 128 -9.52 -20.27 14.40
CA LYS A 128 -9.31 -18.95 15.03
C LYS A 128 -9.10 -17.86 13.99
N PHE A 129 -8.43 -18.17 12.89
CA PHE A 129 -8.24 -17.29 11.74
C PHE A 129 -9.53 -17.12 10.94
N ASP A 130 -10.39 -18.15 10.85
CA ASP A 130 -11.71 -18.03 10.22
C ASP A 130 -12.64 -17.14 11.05
N LYS A 131 -12.68 -17.33 12.38
CA LYS A 131 -13.40 -16.44 13.32
C LYS A 131 -12.85 -15.02 13.32
N HIS A 132 -11.52 -14.86 13.19
CA HIS A 132 -10.87 -13.56 13.03
C HIS A 132 -11.23 -12.89 11.69
N ALA A 133 -11.33 -13.64 10.59
CA ALA A 133 -11.68 -13.09 9.28
C ALA A 133 -13.09 -12.47 9.27
N ALA A 134 -14.01 -13.05 10.05
CA ALA A 134 -15.36 -12.52 10.29
C ALA A 134 -15.41 -11.34 11.28
N SER A 135 -14.30 -10.97 11.92
CA SER A 135 -14.27 -9.88 12.90
C SER A 135 -14.24 -8.50 12.23
N GLN A 136 -14.99 -7.53 12.79
CA GLN A 136 -15.02 -6.17 12.27
C GLN A 136 -13.64 -5.51 12.21
N SER A 137 -12.75 -5.84 13.15
CA SER A 137 -11.37 -5.34 13.17
C SER A 137 -10.55 -5.85 11.98
N HIS A 138 -10.75 -7.09 11.54
CA HIS A 138 -10.16 -7.61 10.29
C HIS A 138 -10.71 -6.89 9.05
N CYS A 139 -12.03 -6.78 8.94
CA CYS A 139 -12.67 -6.05 7.84
C CYS A 139 -12.16 -4.60 7.75
N ASN A 140 -12.06 -3.89 8.88
CA ASN A 140 -11.55 -2.53 8.94
C ASN A 140 -10.05 -2.44 8.54
N SER A 141 -9.21 -3.37 8.98
CA SER A 141 -7.78 -3.40 8.60
C SER A 141 -7.58 -3.73 7.12
N ARG A 142 -8.43 -4.59 6.55
CA ARG A 142 -8.45 -4.89 5.11
C ARG A 142 -8.86 -3.66 4.31
N LEU A 143 -9.97 -3.01 4.67
CA LEU A 143 -10.45 -1.78 3.99
C LEU A 143 -9.37 -0.68 4.00
N LYS A 144 -8.69 -0.46 5.13
CA LYS A 144 -7.53 0.46 5.19
C LYS A 144 -6.40 0.07 4.24
N CYS A 145 -6.14 -1.23 4.04
CA CYS A 145 -5.14 -1.69 3.08
C CYS A 145 -5.58 -1.42 1.64
N ASP A 146 -6.85 -1.68 1.33
CA ASP A 146 -7.45 -1.41 0.02
C ASP A 146 -7.43 0.10 -0.29
N ASP A 147 -7.83 0.95 0.64
CA ASP A 147 -7.76 2.42 0.54
C ASP A 147 -6.32 2.94 0.38
N PHE A 148 -5.37 2.38 1.13
CA PHE A 148 -3.95 2.75 1.06
C PHE A 148 -3.33 2.41 -0.30
N MET A 149 -3.73 1.28 -0.89
CA MET A 149 -3.37 0.91 -2.27
C MET A 149 -4.11 1.77 -3.30
N ASN A 150 -5.36 2.15 -3.00
CA ASN A 150 -6.18 3.07 -3.78
C ASN A 150 -5.73 4.55 -3.66
N GLN A 151 -4.55 4.86 -3.11
CA GLN A 151 -3.86 6.13 -3.40
C GLN A 151 -3.49 6.28 -4.89
N ARG A 152 -3.66 5.20 -5.69
CA ARG A 152 -4.42 5.19 -6.97
C ARG A 152 -5.17 6.47 -7.37
N THR A 153 -5.96 7.00 -6.45
CA THR A 153 -7.04 7.97 -6.67
C THR A 153 -6.92 9.17 -5.71
N SER A 154 -5.79 9.30 -5.00
CA SER A 154 -5.61 10.35 -4.00
C SER A 154 -5.54 11.74 -4.62
N VAL A 155 -6.06 12.72 -3.87
CA VAL A 155 -6.08 14.14 -4.24
C VAL A 155 -4.67 14.65 -4.57
N ALA A 156 -3.62 14.09 -3.98
CA ALA A 156 -2.22 14.44 -4.26
C ALA A 156 -1.74 14.18 -5.70
N ARG A 157 -2.44 13.37 -6.52
CA ARG A 157 -2.19 13.30 -7.99
C ARG A 157 -3.24 14.05 -8.81
N LYS A 158 -4.41 14.33 -8.25
CA LYS A 158 -5.34 15.28 -8.89
C LYS A 158 -4.83 16.73 -8.78
N ILE A 159 -4.05 17.03 -7.74
CA ILE A 159 -3.22 18.23 -7.64
C ILE A 159 -1.84 17.91 -8.22
N GLU A 160 -1.79 17.60 -9.52
CA GLU A 160 -0.59 17.96 -10.27
C GLU A 160 -0.44 19.47 -10.14
N LYS A 161 0.70 19.92 -9.60
CA LYS A 161 1.05 21.35 -9.58
C LYS A 161 1.29 21.78 -11.02
N TYR A 162 0.24 22.21 -11.71
CA TYR A 162 0.37 22.82 -13.03
C TYR A 162 1.36 23.98 -12.94
N THR A 163 2.32 23.98 -13.86
CA THR A 163 3.18 25.15 -14.05
C THR A 163 2.33 26.32 -14.53
N LYS A 164 2.76 27.56 -14.22
CA LYS A 164 2.06 28.78 -14.71
C LYS A 164 1.88 28.76 -16.24
N GLU A 165 2.77 28.11 -16.97
CA GLU A 165 2.69 27.97 -18.43
C GLU A 165 1.67 26.91 -18.89
N GLU A 166 1.41 25.86 -18.11
CA GLU A 166 0.33 24.91 -18.39
C GLU A 166 -1.05 25.52 -18.12
N GLU A 167 -1.18 26.26 -17.02
CA GLU A 167 -2.38 27.02 -16.71
C GLU A 167 -2.67 28.09 -17.79
N ARG A 168 -1.64 28.83 -18.21
CA ARG A 168 -1.73 29.79 -19.33
C ARG A 168 -2.16 29.11 -20.63
N ARG A 169 -1.55 27.99 -21.01
CA ARG A 169 -1.93 27.22 -22.21
C ARG A 169 -3.34 26.63 -22.12
N TYR A 170 -3.78 26.19 -20.94
CA TYR A 170 -5.16 25.75 -20.72
C TYR A 170 -6.15 26.90 -20.90
N LYS A 171 -5.88 28.06 -20.29
CA LYS A 171 -6.72 29.26 -20.43
C LYS A 171 -6.85 29.72 -21.88
N ILE A 172 -5.74 29.76 -22.63
CA ILE A 172 -5.75 30.11 -24.07
C ILE A 172 -6.69 29.17 -24.85
N ARG A 173 -6.51 27.84 -24.70
CA ARG A 173 -7.36 26.86 -25.39
C ARG A 173 -8.84 27.02 -25.04
N LEU A 174 -9.14 27.18 -23.75
CA LEU A 174 -10.51 27.33 -23.27
C LEU A 174 -11.18 28.60 -23.84
N THR A 175 -10.49 29.74 -23.79
CA THR A 175 -11.00 31.00 -24.34
C THR A 175 -11.20 30.88 -25.86
N SER A 176 -10.21 30.38 -26.62
CA SER A 176 -10.36 30.20 -28.07
C SER A 176 -11.51 29.26 -28.45
N SER A 177 -11.74 28.16 -27.71
CA SER A 177 -12.88 27.28 -27.95
C SER A 177 -14.23 27.95 -27.67
N ILE A 178 -14.32 28.80 -26.64
CA ILE A 178 -15.52 29.57 -26.33
C ILE A 178 -15.78 30.64 -27.39
N ASP A 179 -14.75 31.32 -27.87
CA ASP A 179 -14.90 32.38 -28.89
C ASP A 179 -15.32 31.79 -30.25
N VAL A 180 -14.77 30.63 -30.64
CA VAL A 180 -15.24 29.88 -31.82
C VAL A 180 -16.69 29.43 -31.65
N ALA A 181 -17.07 28.90 -30.49
CA ALA A 181 -18.46 28.48 -30.23
C ALA A 181 -19.44 29.67 -30.32
N ARG A 182 -19.08 30.84 -29.75
CA ARG A 182 -19.85 32.08 -29.86
C ARG A 182 -19.98 32.54 -31.31
N PHE A 183 -18.89 32.54 -32.06
CA PHE A 183 -18.92 32.90 -33.48
C PHE A 183 -19.87 32.01 -34.27
N LEU A 184 -19.81 30.68 -34.08
CA LEU A 184 -20.69 29.75 -34.78
C LEU A 184 -22.17 29.93 -34.41
N ILE A 185 -22.49 30.24 -33.15
CA ILE A 185 -23.86 30.56 -32.72
C ILE A 185 -24.33 31.85 -33.41
N MET A 186 -23.52 32.91 -33.42
CA MET A 186 -23.84 34.18 -34.11
C MET A 186 -23.99 34.06 -35.64
N GLN A 187 -23.48 32.99 -36.26
CA GLN A 187 -23.70 32.68 -37.68
C GLN A 187 -24.96 31.83 -37.92
N GLY A 188 -25.52 31.19 -36.87
CA GLY A 188 -26.75 30.39 -36.95
C GLY A 188 -28.02 31.14 -36.53
N ASP A 189 -27.89 32.24 -35.79
CA ASP A 189 -28.98 33.14 -35.40
C ASP A 189 -29.23 34.27 -36.44
N ALA A 190 -28.67 34.15 -37.65
CA ALA A 190 -28.73 35.14 -38.74
C ALA A 190 -29.40 34.57 -40.01
#